data_AF-A0A711ED47-F1
#
_entry.id   AF-A0A711ED47-F1
#
_cell.length_a   1.000
_cell.length_b   1.000
_cell.length_c   1.000
_cell.angle_alpha   90.00
_cell.angle_beta   90.00
_cell.angle_gamma   90.00
#
_symmetry.space_group_name_H-M   'P 1'
#
loop_
_entity.id
_entity.type
_entity.pdbx_description
1 polymer ?
#
loop_
_entity_poly.entity_id
_entity_poly.type
_entity_poly.pdbx_seq_one_letter_code
_entity_poly.pdbx_strand_id
1 'polypeptide(L)'
;MCFFLGSRLAYAENIDGNTTISDRNISGSLNIGINKNANVDINGTVNIKDYFSVATCNGQSSTCPAGGLNASANINNSATVGASVTIVGDSSKGELNIDGGSTLYTQQLWVSGNDNDKTSNVSDDSNGSLKINNGSNVFVVSSQDDTPFKTNPVKWNQNIISQGNNITDGTVSSGDLVLGKTGNGIIDIDNNSKLDVKNDVVVSTGVDGIPNEKPSVINIKNGSNFLIHGDMKGGISAAGQLELNMDNSSNLRVDKSIAVGIGSKSNISVSAASGSSISSTGDFTVATGNNSNAKLELDASNLSVNGVSTIGSGDGSITKFDIKNGSVVTSISDMTLAKGKGTQANINISSSQLNTGSLSVGEGDNADVTMTGSGASVSSKNTFTVAKGNNASATLNYTDSTINIGSGYIGEGE
;
A
#
# COMPACT_ATOMS: atom_id res chain seq x y z
N MET A 1 9.04 13.69 -20.81
CA MET A 1 7.87 14.53 -21.19
C MET A 1 7.83 15.68 -20.18
N CYS A 2 7.96 16.93 -20.62
CA CYS A 2 8.12 18.08 -19.71
C CYS A 2 6.87 18.34 -18.86
N PHE A 3 7.05 18.36 -17.53
CA PHE A 3 5.99 18.58 -16.54
C PHE A 3 5.64 20.07 -16.42
N PHE A 4 4.42 20.45 -16.78
CA PHE A 4 3.89 21.80 -16.56
C PHE A 4 3.14 21.90 -15.22
N LEU A 5 3.88 22.03 -14.12
CA LEU A 5 3.35 22.47 -12.81
C LEU A 5 3.50 23.99 -12.60
N GLY A 6 4.35 24.66 -13.39
CA GLY A 6 4.73 26.07 -13.20
C GLY A 6 3.62 27.11 -13.40
N SER A 7 2.46 26.77 -13.97
CA SER A 7 1.33 27.71 -14.17
C SER A 7 0.17 27.53 -13.19
N ARG A 8 0.22 26.56 -12.26
CA ARG A 8 -0.90 26.19 -11.37
C ARG A 8 -0.92 26.92 -9.99
N LEU A 9 -0.04 27.89 -9.77
CA LEU A 9 0.19 28.54 -8.45
C LEU A 9 -0.26 30.02 -8.35
N ALA A 10 -1.07 30.53 -9.29
CA ALA A 10 -1.44 31.96 -9.31
C ALA A 10 -2.22 32.46 -8.07
N TYR A 11 -2.83 31.54 -7.31
CA TYR A 11 -3.40 31.80 -5.98
C TYR A 11 -2.90 30.70 -5.03
N ALA A 12 -1.72 30.88 -4.46
CA ALA A 12 -1.14 29.95 -3.51
C ALA A 12 -0.63 30.68 -2.27
N GLU A 13 -0.97 30.15 -1.10
CA GLU A 13 -0.34 30.53 0.17
C GLU A 13 0.86 29.61 0.40
N ASN A 14 2.05 30.20 0.47
CA ASN A 14 3.31 29.48 0.61
C ASN A 14 3.90 29.75 1.99
N ILE A 15 4.24 28.70 2.73
CA ILE A 15 4.81 28.79 4.08
C ILE A 15 6.19 28.12 4.09
N ASP A 16 7.23 28.95 4.17
CA ASP A 16 8.65 28.56 4.21
C ASP A 16 9.26 28.85 5.60
N GLY A 17 8.63 28.37 6.66
CA GLY A 17 9.06 28.55 8.04
C GLY A 17 8.11 27.94 9.06
N ASN A 18 8.35 28.23 10.34
CA ASN A 18 7.54 27.69 11.44
C ASN A 18 6.37 28.62 11.75
N THR A 19 5.15 28.09 11.74
CA THR A 19 3.95 28.88 12.04
C THR A 19 2.78 28.01 12.50
N THR A 20 1.69 28.66 12.87
CA THR A 20 0.41 28.02 13.16
C THR A 20 -0.67 28.65 12.29
N ILE A 21 -1.54 27.83 11.70
CA ILE A 21 -2.76 28.29 11.02
C ILE A 21 -3.99 27.73 11.74
N SER A 22 -5.07 28.52 11.77
CA SER A 22 -6.32 28.09 12.39
C SER A 22 -7.55 28.74 11.75
N ASP A 23 -8.65 27.99 11.70
CA ASP A 23 -10.00 28.45 11.31
C ASP A 23 -10.03 29.28 10.03
N ARG A 24 -9.59 28.67 8.91
CA ARG A 24 -9.28 29.41 7.69
C ARG A 24 -9.80 28.75 6.42
N ASN A 25 -10.35 29.57 5.53
CA ASN A 25 -10.67 29.19 4.15
C ASN A 25 -9.58 29.75 3.21
N ILE A 26 -8.98 28.87 2.41
CA ILE A 26 -7.91 29.21 1.45
C ILE A 26 -8.48 29.00 0.05
N SER A 27 -8.68 30.10 -0.69
CA SER A 27 -9.32 30.10 -2.02
C SER A 27 -8.45 29.56 -3.16
N GLY A 28 -7.31 28.94 -2.82
CA GLY A 28 -6.33 28.39 -3.73
C GLY A 28 -5.57 27.24 -3.07
N SER A 29 -4.26 27.14 -3.31
CA SER A 29 -3.40 26.13 -2.69
C SER A 29 -2.80 26.59 -1.36
N LEU A 30 -2.53 25.65 -0.46
CA LEU A 30 -1.64 25.80 0.70
C LEU A 30 -0.42 24.91 0.48
N ASN A 31 0.76 25.52 0.40
CA ASN A 31 2.01 24.82 0.18
C ASN A 31 2.98 25.08 1.33
N ILE A 32 3.48 24.01 1.93
CA ILE A 32 4.36 24.05 3.10
C ILE A 32 5.73 23.52 2.70
N GLY A 33 6.76 24.33 2.90
CA GLY A 33 8.14 24.01 2.56
C GLY A 33 8.38 23.87 1.06
N ILE A 34 8.41 25.01 0.37
CA ILE A 34 8.66 25.10 -1.07
C ILE A 34 10.13 25.44 -1.35
N ASN A 35 10.68 26.40 -0.63
CA ASN A 35 12.05 26.89 -0.82
C ASN A 35 12.92 26.64 0.42
N LYS A 36 12.31 26.40 1.57
CA LYS A 36 12.98 26.18 2.86
C LYS A 36 12.26 25.12 3.67
N ASN A 37 12.95 24.62 4.70
CA ASN A 37 12.32 23.79 5.71
C ASN A 37 11.19 24.57 6.40
N ALA A 38 10.11 23.87 6.74
CA ALA A 38 8.94 24.47 7.37
C ALA A 38 8.29 23.49 8.34
N ASN A 39 7.69 24.00 9.42
CA ASN A 39 6.87 23.20 10.32
C ASN A 39 5.60 23.99 10.65
N VAL A 40 4.45 23.47 10.25
CA VAL A 40 3.17 24.17 10.39
C VAL A 40 2.22 23.39 11.25
N ASP A 41 1.77 23.99 12.34
CA ASP A 41 0.68 23.44 13.14
C ASP A 41 -0.66 23.95 12.61
N ILE A 42 -1.61 23.04 12.42
CA ILE A 42 -2.94 23.31 11.87
C ILE A 42 -3.97 22.97 12.94
N ASN A 43 -4.70 23.98 13.40
CA ASN A 43 -5.73 23.86 14.44
C ASN A 43 -7.12 24.27 13.91
N GLY A 44 -8.19 23.78 14.52
CA GLY A 44 -9.56 24.18 14.15
C GLY A 44 -9.95 23.70 12.75
N THR A 45 -10.78 24.47 12.03
CA THR A 45 -11.30 24.06 10.71
C THR A 45 -10.59 24.78 9.56
N VAL A 46 -9.86 24.05 8.71
CA VAL A 46 -9.18 24.63 7.54
C VAL A 46 -9.68 24.01 6.25
N ASN A 47 -10.14 24.83 5.29
CA ASN A 47 -10.63 24.37 3.99
C ASN A 47 -9.79 24.96 2.86
N ILE A 48 -9.20 24.10 2.04
CA ILE A 48 -8.25 24.44 0.97
C ILE A 48 -8.91 24.10 -0.37
N LYS A 49 -9.00 25.09 -1.25
CA LYS A 49 -9.69 24.94 -2.54
C LYS A 49 -8.98 23.94 -3.45
N ASP A 50 -7.66 24.07 -3.59
CA ASP A 50 -6.88 23.36 -4.59
C ASP A 50 -5.95 22.33 -3.92
N TYR A 51 -4.65 22.60 -3.85
CA TYR A 51 -3.67 21.66 -3.32
C TYR A 51 -3.32 21.95 -1.87
N PHE A 52 -3.25 20.91 -1.03
CA PHE A 52 -2.57 20.92 0.25
C PHE A 52 -1.26 20.14 0.11
N SER A 53 -0.13 20.84 0.07
CA SER A 53 1.15 20.22 -0.26
C SER A 53 2.20 20.42 0.84
N VAL A 54 2.97 19.36 1.12
CA VAL A 54 4.04 19.37 2.12
C VAL A 54 5.33 18.86 1.47
N ALA A 55 6.37 19.71 1.47
CA ALA A 55 7.68 19.46 0.89
C ALA A 55 7.63 19.01 -0.59
N THR A 56 7.05 19.83 -1.46
CA THR A 56 6.88 19.50 -2.88
C THR A 56 7.76 20.28 -3.85
N CYS A 57 8.60 21.22 -3.39
CA CYS A 57 9.48 22.03 -4.25
C CYS A 57 8.78 22.58 -5.51
N ASN A 58 7.64 23.28 -5.35
CA ASN A 58 6.81 23.77 -6.48
C ASN A 58 6.33 22.69 -7.47
N GLY A 59 6.35 21.41 -7.09
CA GLY A 59 6.03 20.27 -7.96
C GLY A 59 7.11 19.99 -9.01
N GLN A 60 8.34 20.46 -8.83
CA GLN A 60 9.44 20.12 -9.73
C GLN A 60 10.70 19.78 -8.94
N SER A 61 11.08 18.51 -8.99
CA SER A 61 12.27 17.97 -8.32
C SER A 61 13.56 18.72 -8.61
N SER A 62 13.71 19.18 -9.85
CA SER A 62 14.86 19.95 -10.32
C SER A 62 14.97 21.33 -9.67
N THR A 63 13.92 21.81 -9.02
CA THR A 63 13.89 23.08 -8.30
C THR A 63 14.14 22.92 -6.80
N CYS A 64 14.20 21.68 -6.29
CA CYS A 64 14.58 21.43 -4.90
C CYS A 64 16.02 21.88 -4.63
N PRO A 65 16.30 22.48 -3.46
CA PRO A 65 17.67 22.68 -2.99
C PRO A 65 18.47 21.37 -2.95
N ALA A 66 19.79 21.47 -3.10
CA ALA A 66 20.69 20.34 -2.94
C ALA A 66 20.51 19.73 -1.52
N GLY A 67 20.23 18.42 -1.47
CA GLY A 67 19.90 17.72 -0.21
C GLY A 67 18.41 17.70 0.15
N GLY A 68 17.53 18.26 -0.69
CA GLY A 68 16.08 18.25 -0.47
C GLY A 68 15.60 19.22 0.61
N LEU A 69 14.28 19.25 0.82
CA LEU A 69 13.61 19.98 1.90
C LEU A 69 13.11 19.04 2.97
N ASN A 70 13.04 19.52 4.21
CA ASN A 70 12.33 18.87 5.29
C ASN A 70 11.17 19.78 5.73
N ALA A 71 9.95 19.37 5.43
CA ALA A 71 8.76 20.12 5.83
C ALA A 71 7.72 19.24 6.49
N SER A 72 7.03 19.80 7.47
CA SER A 72 5.99 19.10 8.22
C SER A 72 4.72 19.93 8.36
N ALA A 73 3.58 19.24 8.33
CA ALA A 73 2.28 19.79 8.69
C ALA A 73 1.66 18.91 9.78
N ASN A 74 1.27 19.51 10.90
CA ASN A 74 0.72 18.81 12.06
C ASN A 74 -0.73 19.25 12.27
N ILE A 75 -1.67 18.38 11.93
CA ILE A 75 -3.10 18.59 12.13
C ILE A 75 -3.46 17.99 13.49
N ASN A 76 -3.65 18.86 14.48
CA ASN A 76 -3.75 18.48 15.90
C ASN A 76 -4.97 19.11 16.59
N ASN A 77 -5.20 18.72 17.84
CA ASN A 77 -6.22 19.32 18.72
C ASN A 77 -7.64 19.22 18.12
N SER A 78 -8.00 18.05 17.61
CA SER A 78 -9.30 17.78 16.98
C SER A 78 -9.61 18.71 15.79
N ALA A 79 -8.57 19.14 15.08
CA ALA A 79 -8.71 19.94 13.87
C ALA A 79 -9.36 19.14 12.74
N THR A 80 -10.03 19.85 11.83
CA THR A 80 -10.62 19.28 10.62
C THR A 80 -10.09 20.04 9.41
N VAL A 81 -9.39 19.32 8.52
CA VAL A 81 -8.78 19.90 7.31
C VAL A 81 -9.42 19.30 6.08
N GLY A 82 -9.68 20.14 5.07
CA GLY A 82 -10.27 19.76 3.80
C GLY A 82 -9.43 20.26 2.63
N ALA A 83 -9.19 19.41 1.62
CA ALA A 83 -8.50 19.82 0.40
C ALA A 83 -9.04 19.07 -0.83
N SER A 84 -8.84 19.63 -2.03
CA SER A 84 -9.11 18.84 -3.25
C SER A 84 -8.06 17.75 -3.43
N VAL A 85 -6.78 18.11 -3.35
CA VAL A 85 -5.67 17.18 -3.52
C VAL A 85 -4.67 17.42 -2.41
N THR A 86 -4.27 16.35 -1.72
CA THR A 86 -3.21 16.39 -0.71
C THR A 86 -1.98 15.66 -1.23
N ILE A 87 -0.82 16.28 -1.11
CA ILE A 87 0.47 15.72 -1.58
C ILE A 87 1.48 15.82 -0.44
N VAL A 88 2.09 14.69 -0.09
CA VAL A 88 3.06 14.58 1.00
C VAL A 88 4.35 14.01 0.44
N GLY A 89 5.37 14.85 0.37
CA GLY A 89 6.65 14.53 -0.24
C GLY A 89 6.52 14.42 -1.77
N ASP A 90 7.15 15.37 -2.46
CA ASP A 90 7.43 15.26 -3.89
C ASP A 90 8.88 15.72 -4.06
N SER A 91 9.78 14.75 -4.29
CA SER A 91 11.23 14.97 -4.42
C SER A 91 11.93 15.56 -3.17
N SER A 92 11.26 15.56 -2.03
CA SER A 92 11.74 16.05 -0.72
C SER A 92 11.05 15.35 0.44
N LYS A 93 11.58 15.52 1.67
CA LYS A 93 11.05 14.91 2.88
C LYS A 93 9.85 15.69 3.42
N GLY A 94 8.65 15.21 3.11
CA GLY A 94 7.39 15.74 3.63
C GLY A 94 6.83 14.85 4.75
N GLU A 95 6.47 15.43 5.89
CA GLU A 95 5.77 14.74 6.97
C GLU A 95 4.39 15.36 7.22
N LEU A 96 3.33 14.59 7.02
CA LEU A 96 1.97 14.98 7.38
C LEU A 96 1.51 14.17 8.60
N ASN A 97 1.35 14.84 9.73
CA ASN A 97 0.97 14.23 10.99
C ASN A 97 -0.48 14.61 11.32
N ILE A 98 -1.35 13.62 11.52
CA ILE A 98 -2.74 13.80 11.95
C ILE A 98 -2.87 13.18 13.35
N ASP A 99 -3.10 14.00 14.36
CA ASP A 99 -3.07 13.56 15.76
C ASP A 99 -4.20 14.20 16.61
N GLY A 100 -4.43 13.70 17.82
CA GLY A 100 -5.35 14.27 18.79
C GLY A 100 -6.81 14.24 18.35
N GLY A 101 -7.25 13.15 17.73
CA GLY A 101 -8.61 12.98 17.20
C GLY A 101 -8.92 13.88 16.01
N SER A 102 -7.90 14.37 15.30
CA SER A 102 -8.07 15.26 14.15
C SER A 102 -8.48 14.50 12.89
N THR A 103 -8.95 15.22 11.88
CA THR A 103 -9.43 14.62 10.63
C THR A 103 -8.96 15.38 9.40
N LEU A 104 -8.48 14.65 8.38
CA LEU A 104 -8.26 15.15 7.04
C LEU A 104 -9.28 14.56 6.06
N TYR A 105 -9.89 15.41 5.26
CA TYR A 105 -10.67 15.02 4.09
C TYR A 105 -9.96 15.51 2.83
N THR A 106 -9.74 14.62 1.87
CA THR A 106 -9.14 14.97 0.58
C THR A 106 -9.78 14.18 -0.54
N GLN A 107 -9.89 14.74 -1.75
CA GLN A 107 -10.43 13.97 -2.88
C GLN A 107 -9.40 13.08 -3.53
N GLN A 108 -8.12 13.39 -3.35
CA GLN A 108 -7.02 12.57 -3.82
C GLN A 108 -5.86 12.73 -2.84
N LEU A 109 -5.16 11.64 -2.54
CA LEU A 109 -4.04 11.64 -1.62
C LEU A 109 -2.82 11.03 -2.30
N TRP A 110 -1.71 11.77 -2.28
CA TRP A 110 -0.41 11.31 -2.75
C TRP A 110 0.55 11.31 -1.57
N VAL A 111 1.15 10.15 -1.29
CA VAL A 111 2.23 10.01 -0.31
C VAL A 111 3.41 9.41 -1.06
N SER A 112 4.42 10.21 -1.35
CA SER A 112 5.57 9.78 -2.15
C SER A 112 6.87 10.29 -1.56
N GLY A 113 7.93 9.50 -1.70
CA GLY A 113 9.30 9.96 -1.47
C GLY A 113 9.90 10.56 -2.73
N ASN A 114 11.09 11.11 -2.57
CA ASN A 114 12.02 11.28 -3.68
C ASN A 114 12.45 9.89 -4.19
N ASP A 115 13.10 9.86 -5.35
CA ASP A 115 13.95 8.79 -5.91
C ASP A 115 13.45 8.21 -7.23
N ASN A 116 13.50 9.03 -8.31
CA ASN A 116 13.84 8.61 -9.69
C ASN A 116 13.78 9.74 -10.75
N ASP A 117 13.43 10.97 -10.38
CA ASP A 117 13.33 12.10 -11.33
C ASP A 117 14.60 12.98 -11.39
N LYS A 118 15.62 12.72 -10.58
CA LYS A 118 16.88 13.46 -10.60
C LYS A 118 17.85 12.88 -11.62
N THR A 119 18.19 13.67 -12.62
CA THR A 119 19.32 13.46 -13.54
C THR A 119 20.70 13.57 -12.86
N SER A 120 20.78 13.54 -11.53
CA SER A 120 22.01 13.74 -10.75
C SER A 120 22.20 12.60 -9.76
N ASN A 121 23.40 12.01 -9.77
CA ASN A 121 23.91 10.89 -8.99
C ASN A 121 23.90 11.08 -7.45
N VAL A 122 22.81 11.56 -6.85
CA VAL A 122 22.68 11.73 -5.41
C VAL A 122 21.65 10.73 -4.93
N SER A 123 22.12 9.68 -4.25
CA SER A 123 21.27 8.78 -3.45
C SER A 123 20.55 9.64 -2.42
N ASP A 124 19.22 9.57 -2.38
CA ASP A 124 18.43 10.26 -1.37
C ASP A 124 17.64 9.21 -0.56
N ASP A 125 17.51 9.49 0.73
CA ASP A 125 16.80 8.66 1.71
C ASP A 125 15.43 9.26 2.05
N SER A 126 14.98 10.28 1.32
CA SER A 126 13.79 11.06 1.66
C SER A 126 12.48 10.40 1.22
N ASN A 127 11.65 10.08 2.22
CA ASN A 127 10.31 9.54 2.04
C ASN A 127 9.26 10.57 2.44
N GLY A 128 8.19 10.69 1.65
CA GLY A 128 6.95 11.30 2.11
C GLY A 128 6.29 10.38 3.14
N SER A 129 5.88 10.95 4.26
CA SER A 129 5.34 10.20 5.39
C SER A 129 4.00 10.79 5.83
N LEU A 130 2.97 9.94 5.86
CA LEU A 130 1.69 10.23 6.48
C LEU A 130 1.59 9.43 7.79
N LYS A 131 1.40 10.12 8.91
CA LYS A 131 1.18 9.50 10.23
C LYS A 131 -0.21 9.87 10.73
N ILE A 132 -1.01 8.88 11.09
CA ILE A 132 -2.38 9.04 11.62
C ILE A 132 -2.41 8.39 13.00
N ASN A 133 -2.64 9.16 14.05
CA ASN A 133 -2.44 8.70 15.42
C ASN A 133 -3.55 9.15 16.39
N ASN A 134 -3.66 8.45 17.52
CA ASN A 134 -4.54 8.77 18.66
C ASN A 134 -6.00 9.03 18.24
N GLY A 135 -6.61 8.05 17.57
CA GLY A 135 -8.02 8.12 17.14
C GLY A 135 -8.29 9.10 16.00
N SER A 136 -7.25 9.55 15.29
CA SER A 136 -7.38 10.47 14.17
C SER A 136 -7.77 9.76 12.88
N ASN A 137 -8.23 10.52 11.89
CA ASN A 137 -8.82 9.96 10.68
C ASN A 137 -8.34 10.67 9.42
N VAL A 138 -8.15 9.90 8.36
CA VAL A 138 -7.99 10.41 7.00
C VAL A 138 -9.04 9.76 6.11
N PHE A 139 -9.78 10.59 5.39
CA PHE A 139 -10.80 10.19 4.43
C PHE A 139 -10.43 10.66 3.04
N VAL A 140 -10.19 9.72 2.13
CA VAL A 140 -10.04 10.01 0.70
C VAL A 140 -11.40 9.82 0.04
N VAL A 141 -12.05 10.93 -0.32
CA VAL A 141 -13.48 10.98 -0.70
C VAL A 141 -13.69 11.21 -2.20
N SER A 142 -14.90 10.92 -2.71
CA SER A 142 -15.24 11.19 -4.11
C SER A 142 -15.69 12.63 -4.38
N SER A 143 -16.15 13.35 -3.36
CA SER A 143 -16.60 14.73 -3.48
C SER A 143 -16.47 15.48 -2.15
N GLN A 144 -16.35 16.81 -2.22
CA GLN A 144 -16.55 17.69 -1.06
C GLN A 144 -17.92 17.49 -0.40
N ASP A 145 -18.92 17.07 -1.18
CA ASP A 145 -20.29 16.85 -0.69
C ASP A 145 -20.40 15.71 0.32
N ASP A 146 -19.43 14.78 0.31
CA ASP A 146 -19.33 13.67 1.24
C ASP A 146 -18.66 14.06 2.58
N THR A 147 -18.39 15.35 2.78
CA THR A 147 -17.58 15.86 3.89
C THR A 147 -18.31 16.91 4.73
N PRO A 148 -17.78 17.26 5.93
CA PRO A 148 -18.26 18.42 6.68
C PRO A 148 -18.15 19.76 5.93
N PHE A 149 -17.36 19.84 4.84
CA PHE A 149 -17.18 21.05 4.04
C PHE A 149 -18.24 21.26 2.94
N LYS A 150 -19.23 20.37 2.80
CA LYS A 150 -20.26 20.44 1.74
C LYS A 150 -20.97 21.80 1.63
N THR A 151 -21.20 22.50 2.74
CA THR A 151 -21.83 23.83 2.77
C THR A 151 -20.84 24.98 2.77
N ASN A 152 -19.53 24.72 2.75
CA ASN A 152 -18.51 25.76 2.77
C ASN A 152 -18.55 26.58 1.46
N PRO A 153 -18.37 27.91 1.52
CA PRO A 153 -18.34 28.77 0.32
C PRO A 153 -17.13 28.53 -0.58
N VAL A 154 -16.00 28.07 -0.03
CA VAL A 154 -14.83 27.66 -0.82
C VAL A 154 -15.04 26.24 -1.31
N LYS A 155 -15.30 26.13 -2.63
CA LYS A 155 -15.56 24.86 -3.31
C LYS A 155 -14.30 24.21 -3.83
N TRP A 156 -14.15 22.92 -3.53
CA TRP A 156 -13.07 22.10 -4.03
C TRP A 156 -13.06 22.04 -5.56
N ASN A 157 -11.87 22.09 -6.13
CA ASN A 157 -11.63 22.20 -7.55
C ASN A 157 -11.57 20.83 -8.21
N GLN A 158 -12.66 20.44 -8.88
CA GLN A 158 -12.72 19.18 -9.63
C GLN A 158 -11.80 19.13 -10.85
N ASN A 159 -11.52 20.30 -11.45
CA ASN A 159 -10.75 20.35 -12.70
C ASN A 159 -9.30 19.88 -12.49
N ILE A 160 -8.72 20.10 -11.29
CA ILE A 160 -7.36 19.63 -11.01
C ILE A 160 -7.27 18.11 -10.83
N ILE A 161 -8.39 17.43 -10.62
CA ILE A 161 -8.47 15.97 -10.55
C ILE A 161 -8.69 15.39 -11.95
N SER A 162 -9.64 15.97 -12.70
CA SER A 162 -10.09 15.44 -13.99
C SER A 162 -9.16 15.72 -15.18
N GLN A 163 -8.34 16.77 -15.12
CA GLN A 163 -7.43 17.14 -16.23
C GLN A 163 -6.09 16.40 -16.22
N GLY A 164 -5.98 15.33 -15.43
CA GLY A 164 -4.75 14.58 -15.24
C GLY A 164 -3.79 15.35 -14.33
N ASN A 165 -3.59 14.83 -13.12
CA ASN A 165 -2.32 15.00 -12.45
C ASN A 165 -1.38 14.02 -13.18
N ASN A 166 -0.39 14.55 -13.92
CA ASN A 166 0.52 13.80 -14.82
C ASN A 166 1.44 12.80 -14.10
N ILE A 167 1.03 12.35 -12.92
CA ILE A 167 1.76 11.46 -12.04
C ILE A 167 1.24 10.02 -12.26
N THR A 168 0.51 9.67 -13.32
CA THR A 168 0.25 8.26 -13.67
C THR A 168 0.08 8.02 -15.18
N ASP A 169 0.52 6.84 -15.59
CA ASP A 169 0.29 6.12 -16.85
C ASP A 169 -1.09 5.42 -16.90
N GLY A 170 -1.95 5.68 -15.91
CA GLY A 170 -3.35 5.24 -15.81
C GLY A 170 -4.21 6.23 -15.01
N THR A 171 -5.53 6.15 -15.16
CA THR A 171 -6.52 7.09 -14.60
C THR A 171 -6.59 7.04 -13.07
N VAL A 172 -5.84 7.90 -12.37
CA VAL A 172 -6.12 8.21 -10.95
C VAL A 172 -7.27 9.23 -10.94
N SER A 173 -8.24 8.97 -10.09
CA SER A 173 -9.51 9.68 -10.01
C SER A 173 -9.72 10.26 -8.61
N SER A 174 -10.88 10.90 -8.39
CA SER A 174 -11.31 11.27 -7.05
C SER A 174 -11.59 10.01 -6.24
N GLY A 175 -11.25 10.00 -4.96
CA GLY A 175 -11.39 8.87 -4.05
C GLY A 175 -10.15 7.96 -4.00
N ASP A 176 -9.14 8.22 -4.83
CA ASP A 176 -7.95 7.38 -4.93
C ASP A 176 -6.78 7.87 -4.07
N LEU A 177 -6.03 6.92 -3.54
CA LEU A 177 -4.75 7.14 -2.87
C LEU A 177 -3.62 6.59 -3.73
N VAL A 178 -2.53 7.34 -3.86
CA VAL A 178 -1.30 6.89 -4.51
C VAL A 178 -0.14 6.89 -3.53
N LEU A 179 0.56 5.77 -3.46
CA LEU A 179 1.70 5.54 -2.58
C LEU A 179 2.95 5.24 -3.40
N GLY A 180 4.00 6.07 -3.26
CA GLY A 180 5.36 5.76 -3.70
C GLY A 180 5.59 5.60 -5.21
N LYS A 181 5.18 6.58 -6.02
CA LYS A 181 5.32 6.47 -7.48
C LYS A 181 6.75 6.44 -7.99
N THR A 182 7.47 7.51 -7.70
CA THR A 182 8.82 7.76 -8.19
C THR A 182 9.78 7.77 -7.01
N GLY A 183 9.53 6.90 -6.03
CA GLY A 183 10.11 6.96 -4.70
C GLY A 183 9.31 6.16 -3.70
N ASN A 184 9.66 6.24 -2.42
CA ASN A 184 9.04 5.39 -1.39
C ASN A 184 8.15 6.23 -0.48
N GLY A 185 6.88 5.84 -0.36
CA GLY A 185 5.96 6.48 0.60
C GLY A 185 5.85 5.66 1.88
N ILE A 186 5.67 6.34 3.01
CA ILE A 186 5.42 5.71 4.31
C ILE A 186 4.03 6.14 4.80
N ILE A 187 3.20 5.17 5.15
CA ILE A 187 1.94 5.39 5.85
C ILE A 187 2.00 4.66 7.19
N ASP A 188 1.83 5.40 8.29
CA ASP A 188 1.66 4.87 9.65
C ASP A 188 0.25 5.19 10.15
N ILE A 189 -0.53 4.15 10.49
CA ILE A 189 -1.85 4.27 11.10
C ILE A 189 -1.79 3.61 12.47
N ASP A 190 -1.97 4.38 13.54
CA ASP A 190 -1.68 3.92 14.90
C ASP A 190 -2.72 4.37 15.92
N ASN A 191 -2.82 3.64 17.04
CA ASN A 191 -3.64 3.93 18.21
C ASN A 191 -5.12 4.20 17.87
N ASN A 192 -5.79 3.17 17.36
CA ASN A 192 -7.22 3.19 16.99
C ASN A 192 -7.57 4.25 15.93
N SER A 193 -6.62 4.58 15.05
CA SER A 193 -6.82 5.55 13.97
C SER A 193 -7.34 4.88 12.70
N LYS A 194 -7.74 5.70 11.73
CA LYS A 194 -8.30 5.21 10.47
C LYS A 194 -7.78 5.93 9.24
N LEU A 195 -7.44 5.15 8.22
CA LEU A 195 -7.35 5.59 6.83
C LEU A 195 -8.47 4.93 6.03
N ASP A 196 -9.31 5.74 5.38
CA ASP A 196 -10.52 5.31 4.69
C ASP A 196 -10.47 5.84 3.25
N VAL A 197 -10.28 4.94 2.28
CA VAL A 197 -10.09 5.26 0.86
C VAL A 197 -11.31 4.81 0.07
N LYS A 198 -11.99 5.79 -0.54
CA LYS A 198 -13.29 5.58 -1.20
C LYS A 198 -13.21 4.74 -2.47
N ASN A 199 -12.11 4.80 -3.19
CA ASN A 199 -11.90 4.05 -4.41
C ASN A 199 -10.60 3.24 -4.25
N ASP A 200 -9.63 3.43 -5.13
CA ASP A 200 -8.48 2.55 -5.25
C ASP A 200 -7.28 3.06 -4.45
N VAL A 201 -6.46 2.12 -3.97
CA VAL A 201 -5.10 2.39 -3.53
C VAL A 201 -4.14 1.92 -4.61
N VAL A 202 -3.38 2.84 -5.18
CA VAL A 202 -2.30 2.56 -6.11
C VAL A 202 -0.98 2.59 -5.36
N VAL A 203 -0.46 1.42 -5.04
CA VAL A 203 0.91 1.27 -4.55
C VAL A 203 1.81 1.26 -5.78
N SER A 204 2.36 2.41 -6.13
CA SER A 204 3.32 2.47 -7.20
C SER A 204 4.70 2.04 -6.67
N THR A 205 5.49 1.45 -7.56
CA THR A 205 6.66 0.64 -7.18
C THR A 205 7.80 0.90 -8.15
N GLY A 206 7.94 2.16 -8.54
CA GLY A 206 8.85 2.59 -9.59
C GLY A 206 8.16 2.78 -10.94
N VAL A 207 8.96 3.31 -11.85
CA VAL A 207 8.59 3.58 -13.24
C VAL A 207 9.19 2.50 -14.14
N ASP A 208 8.61 2.27 -15.30
CA ASP A 208 9.10 1.24 -16.24
C ASP A 208 10.61 1.37 -16.48
N GLY A 209 11.35 0.30 -16.18
CA GLY A 209 12.80 0.22 -16.31
C GLY A 209 13.62 0.73 -15.13
N ILE A 210 13.01 1.43 -14.15
CA ILE A 210 13.70 1.92 -12.94
C ILE A 210 12.83 1.62 -11.70
N PRO A 211 13.03 0.46 -11.06
CA PRO A 211 12.31 0.15 -9.83
C PRO A 211 12.72 1.10 -8.70
N ASN A 212 11.84 1.28 -7.72
CA ASN A 212 12.21 1.98 -6.49
C ASN A 212 13.39 1.23 -5.83
N GLU A 213 14.32 1.95 -5.20
CA GLU A 213 15.42 1.32 -4.46
C GLU A 213 14.95 0.68 -3.15
N LYS A 214 13.88 1.21 -2.55
CA LYS A 214 13.31 0.75 -1.28
C LYS A 214 11.83 0.37 -1.45
N PRO A 215 11.23 -0.31 -0.46
CA PRO A 215 9.80 -0.52 -0.45
C PRO A 215 9.04 0.72 0.00
N SER A 216 7.86 0.92 -0.59
CA SER A 216 6.81 1.68 0.08
C SER A 216 6.37 0.91 1.32
N VAL A 217 6.13 1.62 2.42
CA VAL A 217 5.84 1.01 3.73
C VAL A 217 4.45 1.40 4.21
N ILE A 218 3.66 0.41 4.63
CA ILE A 218 2.36 0.61 5.25
C ILE A 218 2.38 -0.10 6.61
N ASN A 219 2.19 0.66 7.67
CA ASN A 219 2.11 0.16 9.04
C ASN A 219 0.71 0.41 9.59
N ILE A 220 0.04 -0.63 10.08
CA ILE A 220 -1.29 -0.55 10.71
C ILE A 220 -1.19 -1.16 12.10
N LYS A 221 -1.26 -0.32 13.13
CA LYS A 221 -0.87 -0.68 14.49
C LYS A 221 -1.96 -0.38 15.51
N ASN A 222 -1.94 -1.12 16.61
CA ASN A 222 -2.71 -0.84 17.82
C ASN A 222 -4.21 -0.57 17.55
N GLY A 223 -4.92 -1.55 16.98
CA GLY A 223 -6.36 -1.51 16.74
C GLY A 223 -6.79 -0.58 15.60
N SER A 224 -5.85 -0.16 14.75
CA SER A 224 -6.12 0.78 13.66
C SER A 224 -6.70 0.11 12.42
N ASN A 225 -7.31 0.93 11.56
CA ASN A 225 -8.03 0.45 10.38
C ASN A 225 -7.53 1.11 9.11
N PHE A 226 -7.26 0.29 8.09
CA PHE A 226 -7.12 0.72 6.71
C PHE A 226 -8.22 0.11 5.87
N LEU A 227 -9.14 0.94 5.40
CA LEU A 227 -10.29 0.55 4.59
C LEU A 227 -10.10 1.03 3.16
N ILE A 228 -10.23 0.12 2.21
CA ILE A 228 -10.13 0.38 0.77
C ILE A 228 -11.41 -0.13 0.13
N HIS A 229 -12.23 0.78 -0.39
CA HIS A 229 -13.53 0.44 -0.97
C HIS A 229 -13.44 0.02 -2.45
N GLY A 230 -12.30 0.25 -3.10
CA GLY A 230 -11.93 -0.24 -4.42
C GLY A 230 -10.86 -1.32 -4.37
N ASP A 231 -9.95 -1.28 -5.35
CA ASP A 231 -8.83 -2.22 -5.47
C ASP A 231 -7.57 -1.67 -4.78
N MET A 232 -6.74 -2.56 -4.22
CA MET A 232 -5.35 -2.25 -3.88
C MET A 232 -4.45 -2.83 -4.97
N LYS A 233 -3.82 -1.97 -5.77
CA LYS A 233 -3.04 -2.38 -6.96
C LYS A 233 -1.64 -1.81 -6.96
N GLY A 234 -0.65 -2.57 -7.40
CA GLY A 234 0.73 -2.08 -7.42
C GLY A 234 1.74 -2.94 -8.17
N GLY A 235 2.79 -2.27 -8.66
CA GLY A 235 3.84 -2.91 -9.47
C GLY A 235 3.30 -3.73 -10.62
N ILE A 236 2.52 -3.10 -11.51
CA ILE A 236 1.95 -3.78 -12.68
C ILE A 236 2.97 -3.84 -13.83
N SER A 237 3.73 -2.76 -14.05
CA SER A 237 4.64 -2.61 -15.18
C SER A 237 6.13 -2.54 -14.78
N ALA A 238 6.43 -2.23 -13.52
CA ALA A 238 7.78 -2.18 -12.93
C ALA A 238 7.93 -3.12 -11.72
N ALA A 239 9.16 -3.27 -11.22
CA ALA A 239 9.44 -4.18 -10.10
C ALA A 239 8.79 -3.66 -8.81
N GLY A 240 7.77 -4.38 -8.35
CA GLY A 240 7.00 -4.10 -7.15
C GLY A 240 7.82 -4.06 -5.87
N GLN A 241 7.90 -2.97 -5.09
CA GLN A 241 8.46 -3.02 -3.72
C GLN A 241 7.44 -2.52 -2.70
N LEU A 242 7.02 -3.40 -1.80
CA LEU A 242 6.03 -3.10 -0.75
C LEU A 242 6.35 -3.87 0.53
N GLU A 243 6.25 -3.17 1.66
CA GLU A 243 6.25 -3.72 2.99
C GLU A 243 4.95 -3.33 3.71
N LEU A 244 4.15 -4.34 4.10
CA LEU A 244 2.94 -4.17 4.88
C LEU A 244 3.14 -4.83 6.24
N ASN A 245 3.01 -4.06 7.32
CA ASN A 245 3.17 -4.54 8.69
C ASN A 245 1.94 -4.23 9.53
N MET A 246 1.45 -5.24 10.26
CA MET A 246 0.25 -5.12 11.10
C MET A 246 0.43 -5.75 12.47
N ASP A 247 -0.06 -5.10 13.51
CA ASP A 247 -0.06 -5.63 14.88
C ASP A 247 -1.34 -5.31 15.67
N ASN A 248 -1.48 -5.95 16.83
CA ASN A 248 -2.41 -5.61 17.90
C ASN A 248 -3.85 -5.36 17.42
N SER A 249 -4.47 -6.38 16.82
CA SER A 249 -5.86 -6.37 16.34
C SER A 249 -6.15 -5.29 15.29
N SER A 250 -5.15 -4.93 14.48
CA SER A 250 -5.32 -4.00 13.37
C SER A 250 -5.95 -4.66 12.15
N ASN A 251 -6.60 -3.87 11.32
CA ASN A 251 -7.41 -4.38 10.21
C ASN A 251 -7.08 -3.69 8.88
N LEU A 252 -6.81 -4.50 7.87
CA LEU A 252 -6.79 -4.13 6.46
C LEU A 252 -7.98 -4.79 5.78
N ARG A 253 -8.87 -3.97 5.21
CA ARG A 253 -10.03 -4.46 4.46
C ARG A 253 -10.06 -3.84 3.07
N VAL A 254 -10.16 -4.70 2.06
CA VAL A 254 -10.31 -4.33 0.66
C VAL A 254 -11.62 -4.89 0.14
N ASP A 255 -12.53 -4.01 -0.30
CA ASP A 255 -13.87 -4.38 -0.79
C ASP A 255 -13.86 -4.89 -2.24
N LYS A 256 -12.70 -4.95 -2.89
CA LYS A 256 -12.46 -5.66 -4.16
C LYS A 256 -11.17 -6.49 -4.07
N SER A 257 -10.24 -6.36 -5.02
CA SER A 257 -9.06 -7.22 -5.11
C SER A 257 -7.79 -6.53 -4.58
N ILE A 258 -6.86 -7.36 -4.09
CA ILE A 258 -5.48 -6.98 -3.82
C ILE A 258 -4.60 -7.57 -4.93
N ALA A 259 -3.88 -6.73 -5.66
CA ALA A 259 -3.01 -7.13 -6.77
C ALA A 259 -1.70 -6.33 -6.75
N VAL A 260 -0.68 -6.83 -6.05
CA VAL A 260 0.60 -6.13 -5.85
C VAL A 260 1.81 -6.96 -6.27
N GLY A 261 2.78 -6.34 -6.93
CA GLY A 261 4.01 -7.01 -7.38
C GLY A 261 3.81 -7.91 -8.61
N ILE A 262 2.97 -7.51 -9.54
CA ILE A 262 2.69 -8.25 -10.79
C ILE A 262 3.87 -8.16 -11.79
N GLY A 263 4.66 -7.10 -11.71
CA GLY A 263 5.84 -6.84 -12.52
C GLY A 263 7.00 -7.73 -12.12
N SER A 264 7.94 -7.94 -13.05
CA SER A 264 9.09 -8.80 -12.80
C SER A 264 10.02 -8.23 -11.72
N LYS A 265 10.69 -9.10 -10.97
CA LYS A 265 11.64 -8.78 -9.90
C LYS A 265 11.00 -8.02 -8.73
N SER A 266 9.70 -8.18 -8.52
CA SER A 266 9.02 -7.58 -7.38
C SER A 266 9.53 -8.19 -6.07
N ASN A 267 9.51 -7.44 -4.97
CA ASN A 267 9.79 -7.88 -3.62
C ASN A 267 8.66 -7.38 -2.70
N ILE A 268 7.80 -8.29 -2.27
CA ILE A 268 6.62 -7.98 -1.45
C ILE A 268 6.73 -8.69 -0.12
N SER A 269 6.65 -7.94 0.97
CA SER A 269 6.64 -8.45 2.35
C SER A 269 5.33 -8.07 3.03
N VAL A 270 4.65 -9.05 3.62
CA VAL A 270 3.43 -8.86 4.41
C VAL A 270 3.62 -9.55 5.76
N SER A 271 3.49 -8.78 6.84
CA SER A 271 3.50 -9.30 8.21
C SER A 271 2.22 -8.88 8.95
N ALA A 272 1.57 -9.82 9.61
CA ALA A 272 0.42 -9.53 10.46
C ALA A 272 0.48 -10.34 11.75
N ALA A 273 0.35 -9.65 12.89
CA ALA A 273 0.51 -10.23 14.21
C ALA A 273 -0.65 -9.91 15.16
N SER A 274 -0.75 -10.67 16.25
CA SER A 274 -1.49 -10.30 17.47
C SER A 274 -2.97 -9.94 17.24
N GLY A 275 -3.71 -10.83 16.59
CA GLY A 275 -5.15 -10.68 16.32
C GLY A 275 -5.48 -9.83 15.09
N SER A 276 -4.48 -9.37 14.33
CA SER A 276 -4.71 -8.56 13.14
C SER A 276 -5.42 -9.34 12.02
N SER A 277 -6.12 -8.63 11.13
CA SER A 277 -6.87 -9.22 10.03
C SER A 277 -6.62 -8.52 8.69
N ILE A 278 -6.29 -9.29 7.66
CA ILE A 278 -6.28 -8.87 6.26
C ILE A 278 -7.47 -9.52 5.56
N SER A 279 -8.28 -8.73 4.86
CA SER A 279 -9.44 -9.23 4.13
C SER A 279 -9.62 -8.62 2.74
N SER A 280 -10.03 -9.45 1.79
CA SER A 280 -10.35 -9.10 0.41
C SER A 280 -11.64 -9.80 -0.02
N THR A 281 -12.62 -9.05 -0.55
CA THR A 281 -13.84 -9.66 -1.14
C THR A 281 -13.61 -10.17 -2.56
N GLY A 282 -12.56 -9.69 -3.22
CA GLY A 282 -12.11 -10.13 -4.53
C GLY A 282 -10.91 -11.07 -4.41
N ASP A 283 -10.02 -10.96 -5.37
CA ASP A 283 -8.83 -11.79 -5.47
C ASP A 283 -7.70 -11.27 -4.57
N PHE A 284 -6.71 -12.13 -4.32
CA PHE A 284 -5.49 -11.81 -3.61
C PHE A 284 -4.28 -12.28 -4.42
N THR A 285 -3.67 -11.36 -5.15
CA THR A 285 -2.58 -11.62 -6.09
C THR A 285 -1.32 -10.89 -5.63
N VAL A 286 -0.26 -11.64 -5.31
CA VAL A 286 0.97 -11.08 -4.74
C VAL A 286 2.22 -11.64 -5.44
N ALA A 287 3.11 -10.75 -5.87
CA ALA A 287 4.43 -11.07 -6.42
C ALA A 287 4.42 -12.04 -7.62
N THR A 288 3.50 -11.88 -8.57
CA THR A 288 3.31 -12.82 -9.68
C THR A 288 4.17 -12.56 -10.91
N GLY A 289 5.02 -11.54 -10.90
CA GLY A 289 5.97 -11.33 -11.99
C GLY A 289 7.18 -12.26 -11.92
N ASN A 290 7.89 -12.44 -13.03
CA ASN A 290 9.08 -13.29 -13.08
C ASN A 290 10.18 -12.83 -12.11
N ASN A 291 10.85 -13.77 -11.45
CA ASN A 291 11.92 -13.54 -10.47
C ASN A 291 11.49 -12.68 -9.28
N SER A 292 10.19 -12.67 -8.95
CA SER A 292 9.67 -11.93 -7.80
C SER A 292 9.81 -12.71 -6.50
N ASN A 293 9.85 -11.99 -5.39
CA ASN A 293 9.93 -12.52 -4.04
C ASN A 293 8.64 -12.15 -3.29
N ALA A 294 7.97 -13.15 -2.74
CA ALA A 294 6.86 -12.97 -1.81
C ALA A 294 7.26 -13.52 -0.44
N LYS A 295 7.19 -12.69 0.61
CA LYS A 295 7.31 -13.11 2.00
C LYS A 295 6.03 -12.76 2.74
N LEU A 296 5.30 -13.77 3.20
CA LEU A 296 4.10 -13.61 4.02
C LEU A 296 4.34 -14.26 5.38
N GLU A 297 4.08 -13.53 6.47
CA GLU A 297 4.23 -14.01 7.83
C GLU A 297 3.00 -13.64 8.67
N LEU A 298 2.24 -14.66 9.09
CA LEU A 298 1.01 -14.52 9.86
C LEU A 298 1.18 -15.15 11.24
N ASP A 299 1.19 -14.34 12.29
CA ASP A 299 1.38 -14.73 13.69
C ASP A 299 0.14 -14.41 14.55
N ALA A 300 -0.60 -15.42 14.98
CA ALA A 300 -1.88 -15.22 15.67
C ALA A 300 -2.81 -14.23 14.96
N SER A 301 -2.89 -14.32 13.62
CA SER A 301 -3.60 -13.37 12.75
C SER A 301 -4.41 -14.06 11.66
N ASN A 302 -5.25 -13.29 10.95
CA ASN A 302 -6.18 -13.83 9.96
C ASN A 302 -5.95 -13.24 8.57
N LEU A 303 -5.98 -14.09 7.54
CA LEU A 303 -6.10 -13.70 6.13
C LEU A 303 -7.38 -14.33 5.55
N SER A 304 -8.31 -13.52 5.08
CA SER A 304 -9.57 -13.98 4.49
C SER A 304 -9.78 -13.41 3.09
N VAL A 305 -9.91 -14.29 2.11
CA VAL A 305 -10.09 -13.93 0.70
C VAL A 305 -11.30 -14.67 0.15
N ASN A 306 -12.24 -13.95 -0.46
CA ASN A 306 -13.40 -14.59 -1.09
C ASN A 306 -13.10 -15.09 -2.50
N GLY A 307 -12.31 -14.32 -3.27
CA GLY A 307 -11.86 -14.68 -4.61
C GLY A 307 -10.69 -15.66 -4.61
N VAL A 308 -9.96 -15.69 -5.72
CA VAL A 308 -8.79 -16.55 -5.93
C VAL A 308 -7.56 -15.92 -5.28
N SER A 309 -6.75 -16.74 -4.62
CA SER A 309 -5.47 -16.34 -4.07
C SER A 309 -4.33 -16.86 -4.96
N THR A 310 -3.42 -15.99 -5.39
CA THR A 310 -2.26 -16.34 -6.22
C THR A 310 -1.01 -15.65 -5.68
N ILE A 311 -0.04 -16.42 -5.17
CA ILE A 311 1.16 -15.88 -4.52
C ILE A 311 2.40 -16.46 -5.20
N GLY A 312 3.29 -15.58 -5.67
CA GLY A 312 4.57 -15.95 -6.29
C GLY A 312 4.39 -16.78 -7.56
N SER A 313 3.70 -16.26 -8.57
CA SER A 313 3.31 -17.04 -9.77
C SER A 313 4.04 -16.68 -11.08
N GLY A 314 5.24 -16.10 -10.99
CA GLY A 314 6.10 -15.86 -12.15
C GLY A 314 7.29 -16.83 -12.20
N ASP A 315 7.89 -17.01 -13.39
CA ASP A 315 9.07 -17.86 -13.57
C ASP A 315 10.21 -17.42 -12.64
N GLY A 316 10.86 -18.37 -11.95
CA GLY A 316 11.96 -18.10 -11.03
C GLY A 316 11.56 -17.33 -9.77
N SER A 317 10.26 -17.19 -9.48
CA SER A 317 9.81 -16.53 -8.25
C SER A 317 10.05 -17.38 -7.01
N ILE A 318 10.22 -16.71 -5.87
CA ILE A 318 10.49 -17.31 -4.57
C ILE A 318 9.36 -16.90 -3.62
N THR A 319 8.68 -17.89 -3.05
CA THR A 319 7.58 -17.68 -2.10
C THR A 319 7.97 -18.25 -0.75
N LYS A 320 7.90 -17.42 0.29
CA LYS A 320 7.92 -17.84 1.68
C LYS A 320 6.60 -17.50 2.35
N PHE A 321 5.94 -18.49 2.94
CA PHE A 321 4.66 -18.29 3.61
C PHE A 321 4.63 -19.00 4.97
N ASP A 322 4.74 -18.23 6.04
CA ASP A 322 4.72 -18.72 7.42
C ASP A 322 3.35 -18.40 8.07
N ILE A 323 2.66 -19.43 8.56
CA ILE A 323 1.36 -19.34 9.25
C ILE A 323 1.52 -19.98 10.63
N LYS A 324 1.53 -19.19 11.70
CA LYS A 324 1.91 -19.66 13.05
C LYS A 324 1.00 -19.14 14.16
N ASN A 325 1.04 -19.83 15.30
CA ASN A 325 0.42 -19.41 16.57
C ASN A 325 -1.09 -19.19 16.51
N GLY A 326 -1.84 -20.12 15.91
CA GLY A 326 -3.29 -20.04 15.82
C GLY A 326 -3.80 -19.15 14.69
N SER A 327 -2.92 -18.73 13.78
CA SER A 327 -3.32 -17.99 12.59
C SER A 327 -4.27 -18.80 11.70
N VAL A 328 -5.18 -18.10 11.02
CA VAL A 328 -6.13 -18.71 10.08
C VAL A 328 -6.05 -18.03 8.74
N VAL A 329 -5.72 -18.81 7.71
CA VAL A 329 -5.80 -18.41 6.32
C VAL A 329 -7.01 -19.08 5.68
N THR A 330 -7.89 -18.29 5.08
CA THR A 330 -9.05 -18.77 4.34
C THR A 330 -9.10 -18.13 2.96
N SER A 331 -9.04 -18.96 1.92
CA SER A 331 -9.41 -18.59 0.55
C SER A 331 -10.68 -19.36 0.20
N ILE A 332 -11.81 -18.68 0.01
CA ILE A 332 -13.08 -19.37 -0.28
C ILE A 332 -12.99 -20.09 -1.63
N SER A 333 -12.35 -19.43 -2.59
CA SER A 333 -12.00 -20.00 -3.90
C SER A 333 -10.60 -20.62 -3.86
N ASP A 334 -10.02 -20.87 -5.03
CA ASP A 334 -8.74 -21.55 -5.16
C ASP A 334 -7.56 -20.72 -4.64
N MET A 335 -6.53 -21.39 -4.16
CA MET A 335 -5.25 -20.79 -3.81
C MET A 335 -4.12 -21.46 -4.60
N THR A 336 -3.30 -20.65 -5.26
CA THR A 336 -2.07 -21.07 -5.96
C THR A 336 -0.87 -20.42 -5.30
N LEU A 337 0.13 -21.24 -4.95
CA LEU A 337 1.40 -20.82 -4.35
C LEU A 337 2.54 -21.30 -5.25
N ALA A 338 3.46 -20.42 -5.65
CA ALA A 338 4.62 -20.77 -6.47
C ALA A 338 4.23 -21.42 -7.82
N LYS A 339 3.78 -20.62 -8.79
CA LYS A 339 3.50 -21.09 -10.17
C LYS A 339 4.46 -20.47 -11.17
N GLY A 340 4.92 -21.22 -12.16
CA GLY A 340 5.96 -20.82 -13.10
C GLY A 340 7.16 -21.75 -13.06
N LYS A 341 7.95 -21.71 -14.12
CA LYS A 341 9.18 -22.51 -14.27
C LYS A 341 10.21 -22.11 -13.22
N GLY A 342 10.83 -23.09 -12.57
CA GLY A 342 11.91 -22.87 -11.61
C GLY A 342 11.48 -22.07 -10.36
N THR A 343 10.19 -22.07 -10.04
CA THR A 343 9.69 -21.41 -8.83
C THR A 343 10.09 -22.18 -7.59
N GLN A 344 10.25 -21.45 -6.49
CA GLN A 344 10.56 -22.02 -5.18
C GLN A 344 9.49 -21.65 -4.16
N ALA A 345 9.00 -22.62 -3.40
CA ALA A 345 8.03 -22.40 -2.34
C ALA A 345 8.53 -22.97 -1.01
N ASN A 346 8.54 -22.15 0.04
CA ASN A 346 8.77 -22.59 1.41
C ASN A 346 7.58 -22.17 2.28
N ILE A 347 6.75 -23.14 2.64
CA ILE A 347 5.49 -22.91 3.36
C ILE A 347 5.57 -23.60 4.72
N ASN A 348 5.40 -22.86 5.81
CA ASN A 348 5.43 -23.39 7.16
C ASN A 348 4.11 -23.11 7.87
N ILE A 349 3.49 -24.15 8.42
CA ILE A 349 2.21 -24.05 9.14
C ILE A 349 2.38 -24.64 10.53
N SER A 350 2.29 -23.81 11.57
CA SER A 350 2.53 -24.23 12.96
C SER A 350 1.33 -23.89 13.84
N SER A 351 0.67 -24.92 14.38
CA SER A 351 -0.51 -24.78 15.25
C SER A 351 -1.57 -23.84 14.65
N SER A 352 -1.79 -23.94 13.35
CA SER A 352 -2.52 -22.95 12.55
C SER A 352 -3.30 -23.60 11.41
N GLN A 353 -4.13 -22.81 10.72
CA GLN A 353 -5.06 -23.31 9.70
C GLN A 353 -4.83 -22.68 8.34
N LEU A 354 -4.89 -23.51 7.29
CA LEU A 354 -4.93 -23.10 5.89
C LEU A 354 -6.13 -23.78 5.22
N ASN A 355 -7.15 -22.99 4.87
CA ASN A 355 -8.42 -23.46 4.32
C ASN A 355 -8.65 -22.88 2.92
N THR A 356 -8.82 -23.71 1.91
CA THR A 356 -8.97 -23.28 0.51
C THR A 356 -10.10 -24.01 -0.23
N GLY A 357 -10.57 -23.43 -1.34
CA GLY A 357 -11.42 -24.14 -2.30
C GLY A 357 -10.65 -25.29 -2.96
N SER A 358 -9.63 -24.94 -3.75
CA SER A 358 -8.56 -25.83 -4.18
C SER A 358 -7.22 -25.28 -3.70
N LEU A 359 -6.20 -26.12 -3.54
CA LEU A 359 -4.84 -25.69 -3.19
C LEU A 359 -3.88 -26.26 -4.21
N SER A 360 -3.12 -25.38 -4.88
CA SER A 360 -2.03 -25.77 -5.75
C SER A 360 -0.72 -25.15 -5.28
N VAL A 361 0.33 -25.96 -5.19
CA VAL A 361 1.64 -25.55 -4.69
C VAL A 361 2.74 -26.06 -5.61
N GLY A 362 3.51 -25.17 -6.24
CA GLY A 362 4.57 -25.54 -7.16
C GLY A 362 4.03 -26.08 -8.48
N GLU A 363 3.47 -25.19 -9.32
CA GLU A 363 3.09 -25.54 -10.69
C GLU A 363 4.09 -24.97 -11.69
N GLY A 364 4.95 -25.78 -12.28
CA GLY A 364 5.84 -25.43 -13.37
C GLY A 364 7.04 -26.36 -13.45
N ASP A 365 7.69 -26.40 -14.61
CA ASP A 365 8.88 -27.22 -14.78
C ASP A 365 9.99 -26.81 -13.80
N ASN A 366 10.62 -27.77 -13.15
CA ASN A 366 11.66 -27.57 -12.13
C ASN A 366 11.18 -26.72 -10.93
N ALA A 367 9.88 -26.67 -10.64
CA ALA A 367 9.39 -26.09 -9.40
C ALA A 367 9.91 -26.90 -8.20
N ASP A 368 10.34 -26.22 -7.14
CA ASP A 368 10.86 -26.83 -5.92
C ASP A 368 10.04 -26.35 -4.71
N VAL A 369 9.37 -27.29 -4.05
CA VAL A 369 8.43 -27.01 -2.96
C VAL A 369 8.90 -27.68 -1.68
N THR A 370 8.94 -26.92 -0.60
CA THR A 370 8.99 -27.42 0.77
C THR A 370 7.76 -26.94 1.53
N MET A 371 6.98 -27.87 2.07
CA MET A 371 5.84 -27.56 2.93
C MET A 371 5.97 -28.32 4.25
N THR A 372 6.04 -27.58 5.35
CA THR A 372 6.19 -28.13 6.70
C THR A 372 4.97 -27.80 7.56
N GLY A 373 4.43 -28.80 8.25
CA GLY A 373 3.33 -28.64 9.20
C GLY A 373 3.66 -29.23 10.57
N SER A 374 3.39 -28.49 11.64
CA SER A 374 3.45 -28.98 13.02
C SER A 374 2.21 -28.54 13.77
N GLY A 375 1.33 -29.46 14.15
CA GLY A 375 0.00 -29.09 14.65
C GLY A 375 -0.86 -28.34 13.61
N ALA A 376 -0.58 -28.51 12.32
CA ALA A 376 -1.25 -27.79 11.25
C ALA A 376 -2.62 -28.39 10.93
N SER A 377 -3.57 -27.56 10.50
CA SER A 377 -4.82 -27.99 9.87
C SER A 377 -4.88 -27.45 8.45
N VAL A 378 -4.64 -28.30 7.46
CA VAL A 378 -4.72 -27.93 6.04
C VAL A 378 -5.99 -28.53 5.45
N SER A 379 -6.83 -27.69 4.86
CA SER A 379 -8.04 -28.13 4.18
C SER A 379 -8.15 -27.55 2.78
N SER A 380 -8.42 -28.44 1.81
CA SER A 380 -8.79 -28.06 0.44
C SER A 380 -10.04 -28.82 0.04
N LYS A 381 -11.12 -28.11 -0.31
CA LYS A 381 -12.43 -28.72 -0.59
C LYS A 381 -12.41 -29.61 -1.83
N ASN A 382 -11.75 -29.17 -2.89
CA ASN A 382 -11.84 -29.79 -4.21
C ASN A 382 -10.57 -30.58 -4.55
N THR A 383 -9.43 -29.89 -4.68
CA THR A 383 -8.17 -30.53 -5.08
C THR A 383 -6.98 -30.02 -4.28
N PHE A 384 -6.02 -30.89 -4.00
CA PHE A 384 -4.72 -30.53 -3.47
C PHE A 384 -3.64 -31.02 -4.44
N THR A 385 -3.05 -30.09 -5.18
CA THR A 385 -2.03 -30.34 -6.20
C THR A 385 -0.68 -29.84 -5.72
N VAL A 386 0.36 -30.67 -5.83
CA VAL A 386 1.72 -30.31 -5.42
C VAL A 386 2.73 -30.79 -6.46
N ALA A 387 3.71 -29.94 -6.80
CA ALA A 387 4.80 -30.22 -7.73
C ALA A 387 4.28 -30.76 -9.07
N LYS A 388 3.55 -29.90 -9.80
CA LYS A 388 3.06 -30.18 -11.14
C LYS A 388 3.99 -29.55 -12.18
N GLY A 389 4.66 -30.36 -13.00
CA GLY A 389 5.59 -29.91 -14.04
C GLY A 389 6.77 -30.87 -14.19
N ASN A 390 7.47 -30.80 -15.32
CA ASN A 390 8.59 -31.70 -15.58
C ASN A 390 9.75 -31.40 -14.63
N ASN A 391 10.31 -32.43 -14.01
CA ASN A 391 11.32 -32.30 -12.93
C ASN A 391 10.86 -31.42 -11.74
N ALA A 392 9.56 -31.18 -11.56
CA ALA A 392 9.07 -30.53 -10.35
C ALA A 392 9.24 -31.47 -9.15
N SER A 393 9.58 -30.92 -7.99
CA SER A 393 9.79 -31.71 -6.78
C SER A 393 9.14 -31.07 -5.57
N ALA A 394 8.73 -31.90 -4.62
CA ALA A 394 8.16 -31.45 -3.36
C ALA A 394 8.63 -32.30 -2.19
N THR A 395 8.92 -31.62 -1.09
CA THR A 395 9.09 -32.20 0.25
C THR A 395 7.93 -31.76 1.13
N LEU A 396 7.14 -32.73 1.60
CA LEU A 396 6.01 -32.53 2.50
C LEU A 396 6.33 -33.16 3.85
N ASN A 397 6.50 -32.35 4.90
CA ASN A 397 6.83 -32.83 6.25
C ASN A 397 5.78 -32.39 7.26
N TYR A 398 4.97 -33.32 7.77
CA TYR A 398 3.88 -33.04 8.69
C TYR A 398 4.01 -33.87 9.97
N THR A 399 3.97 -33.19 11.11
CA THR A 399 3.93 -33.79 12.46
C THR A 399 2.68 -33.31 13.19
N ASP A 400 1.97 -34.23 13.85
CA ASP A 400 0.77 -33.94 14.64
C ASP A 400 -0.27 -33.06 13.91
N SER A 401 -0.37 -33.21 12.59
CA SER A 401 -1.16 -32.34 11.72
C SER A 401 -2.34 -33.08 11.10
N THR A 402 -3.40 -32.33 10.76
CA THR A 402 -4.57 -32.82 10.04
C THR A 402 -4.60 -32.27 8.63
N ILE A 403 -4.75 -33.14 7.63
CA ILE A 403 -4.87 -32.76 6.23
C ILE A 403 -6.20 -33.31 5.71
N ASN A 404 -7.11 -32.42 5.31
CA ASN A 404 -8.43 -32.76 4.79
C ASN A 404 -8.59 -32.24 3.36
N ILE A 405 -8.42 -33.12 2.39
CA ILE A 405 -8.40 -32.78 0.97
C ILE A 405 -9.49 -33.54 0.22
N GLY A 406 -10.02 -32.94 -0.84
CA GLY A 406 -10.80 -33.66 -1.84
C GLY A 406 -9.93 -34.65 -2.62
N SER A 407 -9.61 -34.34 -3.87
CA SER A 407 -8.66 -35.12 -4.68
C SER A 407 -7.22 -34.66 -4.46
N GLY A 408 -6.28 -35.59 -4.24
CA GLY A 408 -4.85 -35.29 -4.10
C GLY A 408 -4.05 -35.64 -5.35
N TYR A 409 -3.17 -34.75 -5.79
CA TYR A 409 -2.28 -34.91 -6.93
C TYR A 409 -0.86 -34.48 -6.54
N ILE A 410 0.10 -35.42 -6.53
CA ILE A 410 1.47 -35.16 -6.09
C ILE A 410 2.42 -35.65 -7.19
N GLY A 411 3.27 -34.76 -7.71
CA GLY A 411 4.23 -35.11 -8.75
C GLY A 411 3.58 -35.35 -10.11
N GLU A 412 2.83 -34.37 -10.62
CA GLU A 412 2.23 -34.43 -11.95
C GLU A 412 3.19 -33.87 -13.02
N GLY A 413 4.01 -34.72 -13.65
CA GLY A 413 4.95 -34.31 -14.71
C GLY A 413 5.85 -35.46 -15.17
N GLU A 414 6.64 -35.24 -16.23
CA GLU A 414 7.70 -36.17 -16.68
C GLU A 414 9.02 -36.00 -15.91
#